data_AF-A0A256W8C7-F1
#
_entry.id   AF-A0A256W8C7-F1
#
_cell.length_a   1.000
_cell.length_b   1.000
_cell.length_c   1.000
_cell.angle_alpha   90.00
_cell.angle_beta   90.00
_cell.angle_gamma   90.00
#
_symmetry.space_group_name_H-M   'P 1'
#
loop_
_entity.id
_entity.type
_entity.pdbx_description
1 polymer ?
#
loop_
_entity_poly.entity_id
_entity_poly.type
_entity_poly.pdbx_seq_one_letter_code
_entity_poly.pdbx_strand_id
1 'polypeptide(L)'
;MLFQRYWKKLFYAKTFNEYYKCAKPLFDNPAQREMGFVSAMWTKEEWKPMNKSSESFFNPMDVFEKIKIPALVFFGDLDKNVDPFQGRDAYKKAFQKANNPNYKVIMIEGADHNIIISETGCETERYARTKEGWSDYDPEYLQVMEEWLKELKTKSHAEFLNHCKKQSPSTDPAAYEYLYDGLPASVNGVCNVIKKQLIHPMEASQMKDKLPPDRYYEDADFPTVSEMLAGLVSRNDNGLVNDRKPEERLVVACHHHGLLLASILRSQGVPVRVRAGFARYFEKKAGVRFGHVICEVWDENEQQWILVDPDRNMVDFDADKFEFSYKAWLDLRKNKLDDVEYVSALSEGDHAILHILMQDLSCVLGEEKPYWHEPEFLIENVDDINKLNDDKLIVFDKIATLLSNPDANLRPLQELYTNNNFLHPDTHVFADWYEIRTGKSFDDFSKEFE
;
A
#
# COMPACT_ATOMS: atom_id res chain seq x y z
N MET A 1 -43.99 8.28 -25.54
CA MET A 1 -44.94 7.42 -24.81
C MET A 1 -45.20 6.07 -25.47
N LEU A 2 -45.50 5.99 -26.79
CA LEU A 2 -45.75 4.70 -27.46
C LEU A 2 -44.52 3.77 -27.44
N PHE A 3 -43.35 4.28 -27.84
CA PHE A 3 -42.09 3.53 -27.86
C PHE A 3 -41.74 2.93 -26.49
N GLN A 4 -41.58 3.78 -25.45
CA GLN A 4 -41.29 3.33 -24.08
C GLN A 4 -42.30 2.29 -23.54
N ARG A 5 -43.58 2.37 -23.94
CA ARG A 5 -44.63 1.44 -23.48
C ARG A 5 -44.47 0.02 -24.04
N TYR A 6 -44.03 -0.11 -25.28
CA TYR A 6 -44.00 -1.40 -26.00
C TYR A 6 -42.59 -1.94 -26.21
N TRP A 7 -41.59 -1.07 -26.41
CA TRP A 7 -40.22 -1.45 -26.71
C TRP A 7 -39.62 -2.34 -25.62
N LYS A 8 -39.65 -1.89 -24.36
CA LYS A 8 -39.14 -2.71 -23.25
C LYS A 8 -39.86 -4.06 -23.18
N LYS A 9 -41.19 -4.07 -23.29
CA LYS A 9 -42.00 -5.29 -23.18
C LYS A 9 -41.73 -6.29 -24.31
N LEU A 10 -41.38 -5.82 -25.50
CA LEU A 10 -40.98 -6.65 -26.63
C LEU A 10 -39.79 -7.55 -26.29
N PHE A 11 -38.76 -7.02 -25.62
CA PHE A 11 -37.57 -7.79 -25.21
C PHE A 11 -37.86 -8.80 -24.09
N TYR A 12 -38.88 -8.57 -23.26
CA TYR A 12 -39.26 -9.49 -22.17
C TYR A 12 -40.37 -10.49 -22.56
N ALA A 13 -40.84 -10.46 -23.81
CA ALA A 13 -41.88 -11.38 -24.28
C ALA A 13 -41.43 -12.85 -24.13
N LYS A 14 -42.27 -13.66 -23.48
CA LYS A 14 -42.07 -15.10 -23.28
C LYS A 14 -42.80 -15.92 -24.34
N THR A 15 -43.81 -15.33 -24.98
CA THR A 15 -44.62 -15.99 -26.02
C THR A 15 -44.69 -15.13 -27.28
N PHE A 16 -44.94 -15.76 -28.42
CA PHE A 16 -45.15 -15.06 -29.68
C PHE A 16 -46.30 -14.05 -29.61
N ASN A 17 -47.38 -14.36 -28.89
CA ASN A 17 -48.50 -13.44 -28.73
C ASN A 17 -48.13 -12.18 -27.94
N GLU A 18 -47.29 -12.31 -26.91
CA GLU A 18 -46.77 -11.16 -26.16
C GLU A 18 -45.85 -10.30 -27.04
N TYR A 19 -44.96 -10.94 -27.79
CA TYR A 19 -44.11 -10.29 -28.78
C TYR A 19 -44.98 -9.52 -29.79
N TYR A 20 -45.95 -10.18 -30.44
CA TYR A 20 -46.78 -9.59 -31.48
C TYR A 20 -47.57 -8.37 -30.98
N LYS A 21 -48.16 -8.47 -29.77
CA LYS A 21 -48.87 -7.35 -29.12
C LYS A 21 -47.97 -6.12 -28.89
N CYS A 22 -46.67 -6.32 -28.70
CA CYS A 22 -45.71 -5.24 -28.48
C CYS A 22 -45.04 -4.78 -29.79
N ALA A 23 -44.76 -5.69 -30.71
CA ALA A 23 -44.08 -5.42 -31.97
C ALA A 23 -44.98 -4.68 -32.96
N LYS A 24 -46.25 -5.11 -33.08
CA LYS A 24 -47.17 -4.58 -34.11
C LYS A 24 -47.40 -3.07 -34.00
N PRO A 25 -47.65 -2.46 -32.83
CA PRO A 25 -47.81 -1.01 -32.71
C PRO A 25 -46.54 -0.22 -33.05
N LEU A 26 -45.36 -0.81 -32.83
CA LEU A 26 -44.07 -0.20 -33.16
C LEU A 26 -43.80 -0.30 -34.66
N PHE A 27 -44.03 -1.49 -35.24
CA PHE A 27 -43.90 -1.72 -36.66
C PHE A 27 -44.85 -0.82 -37.47
N ASP A 28 -46.11 -0.70 -37.07
CA ASP A 28 -47.11 0.11 -37.78
C ASP A 28 -46.83 1.62 -37.74
N ASN A 29 -45.95 2.09 -36.86
CA ASN A 29 -45.54 3.48 -36.79
C ASN A 29 -44.40 3.75 -37.79
N PRO A 30 -44.61 4.58 -38.84
CA PRO A 30 -43.60 4.79 -39.88
C PRO A 30 -42.27 5.33 -39.36
N ALA A 31 -42.30 6.29 -38.43
CA ALA A 31 -41.09 6.88 -37.85
C ALA A 31 -40.27 5.85 -37.03
N GLN A 32 -40.96 4.95 -36.32
CA GLN A 32 -40.29 3.89 -35.55
C GLN A 32 -39.73 2.79 -36.45
N ARG A 33 -40.40 2.51 -37.58
CA ARG A 33 -39.92 1.57 -38.60
C ARG A 33 -38.69 2.11 -39.31
N GLU A 34 -38.65 3.40 -39.61
CA GLU A 34 -37.52 4.10 -40.21
C GLU A 34 -36.28 4.10 -39.29
N MET A 35 -36.48 4.24 -37.98
CA MET A 35 -35.42 4.09 -36.97
C MET A 35 -34.89 2.65 -36.82
N GLY A 36 -35.47 1.65 -37.51
CA GLY A 36 -34.95 0.29 -37.55
C GLY A 36 -35.22 -0.58 -36.31
N PHE A 37 -35.87 -0.03 -35.27
CA PHE A 37 -36.17 -0.74 -34.03
C PHE A 37 -37.00 -2.02 -34.23
N VAL A 38 -38.01 -1.98 -35.09
CA VAL A 38 -38.74 -3.17 -35.58
C VAL A 38 -38.74 -3.10 -37.10
N SER A 39 -37.60 -3.41 -37.72
CA SER A 39 -37.42 -3.37 -39.19
C SER A 39 -38.19 -4.47 -39.93
N ALA A 40 -38.49 -5.58 -39.25
CA ALA A 40 -39.30 -6.69 -39.77
C ALA A 40 -40.16 -7.33 -38.68
N MET A 41 -41.31 -7.89 -39.10
CA MET A 41 -42.18 -8.69 -38.23
C MET A 41 -41.86 -10.16 -38.40
N TRP A 42 -41.34 -10.78 -37.34
CA TRP A 42 -41.06 -12.21 -37.31
C TRP A 42 -42.36 -13.02 -37.35
N THR A 43 -42.33 -14.15 -38.06
CA THR A 43 -43.41 -15.15 -38.01
C THR A 43 -43.35 -15.96 -36.71
N LYS A 44 -44.39 -16.76 -36.45
CA LYS A 44 -44.45 -17.59 -35.24
C LYS A 44 -43.37 -18.68 -35.25
N GLU A 45 -43.01 -19.13 -36.43
CA GLU A 45 -42.02 -20.17 -36.69
C GLU A 45 -40.58 -19.64 -36.53
N GLU A 46 -40.35 -18.37 -36.88
CA GLU A 46 -39.03 -17.73 -36.78
C GLU A 46 -38.74 -17.17 -35.39
N TRP A 47 -39.76 -16.68 -34.70
CA TRP A 47 -39.58 -15.98 -33.41
C TRP A 47 -39.16 -16.92 -32.28
N LYS A 48 -38.13 -16.50 -31.55
CA LYS A 48 -37.68 -17.14 -30.32
C LYS A 48 -37.61 -16.10 -29.19
N PRO A 49 -37.94 -16.49 -27.95
CA PRO A 49 -37.75 -15.59 -26.81
C PRO A 49 -36.27 -15.24 -26.67
N MET A 50 -36.00 -14.00 -26.29
CA MET A 50 -34.64 -13.53 -26.02
C MET A 50 -34.01 -14.34 -24.88
N ASN A 51 -32.72 -14.67 -25.03
CA ASN A 51 -31.97 -15.32 -23.98
C ASN A 51 -31.71 -14.33 -22.82
N LYS A 52 -32.32 -14.58 -21.66
CA LYS A 52 -32.21 -13.68 -20.49
C LYS A 52 -30.87 -13.75 -19.78
N SER A 53 -30.05 -14.75 -20.07
CA SER A 53 -28.66 -14.79 -19.60
C SER A 53 -27.69 -14.09 -20.56
N SER A 54 -28.18 -13.46 -21.63
CA SER A 54 -27.31 -12.63 -22.48
C SER A 54 -26.93 -11.32 -21.79
N GLU A 55 -25.79 -10.76 -22.20
CA GLU A 55 -25.29 -9.46 -21.71
C GLU A 55 -26.30 -8.31 -21.94
N SER A 56 -27.17 -8.42 -22.95
CA SER A 56 -28.23 -7.44 -23.23
C SER A 56 -29.25 -7.27 -22.09
N PHE A 57 -29.32 -8.22 -21.15
CA PHE A 57 -30.17 -8.15 -19.96
C PHE A 57 -29.39 -7.91 -18.66
N PHE A 58 -28.07 -7.81 -18.73
CA PHE A 58 -27.24 -7.56 -17.55
C PHE A 58 -27.53 -6.16 -17.01
N ASN A 59 -27.89 -6.09 -15.72
CA ASN A 59 -28.00 -4.82 -15.01
C ASN A 59 -26.72 -4.61 -14.19
N PRO A 60 -25.85 -3.66 -14.58
CA PRO A 60 -24.59 -3.46 -13.88
C PRO A 60 -24.76 -2.80 -12.50
N MET A 61 -25.93 -2.24 -12.18
CA MET A 61 -26.12 -1.47 -10.94
C MET A 61 -25.85 -2.30 -9.69
N ASP A 62 -26.22 -3.58 -9.66
CA ASP A 62 -25.96 -4.47 -8.52
C ASP A 62 -24.45 -4.65 -8.22
N VAL A 63 -23.61 -4.46 -9.24
CA VAL A 63 -22.14 -4.45 -9.11
C VAL A 63 -21.68 -3.09 -8.58
N PHE A 64 -22.12 -2.00 -9.21
CA PHE A 64 -21.73 -0.63 -8.82
C PHE A 64 -22.17 -0.27 -7.38
N GLU A 65 -23.25 -0.87 -6.88
CA GLU A 65 -23.69 -0.77 -5.48
C GLU A 65 -22.72 -1.37 -4.45
N LYS A 66 -21.66 -2.05 -4.90
CA LYS A 66 -20.65 -2.71 -4.05
C LYS A 66 -19.23 -2.21 -4.32
N ILE A 67 -19.02 -1.35 -5.32
CA ILE A 67 -17.68 -0.90 -5.73
C ILE A 67 -17.10 0.05 -4.69
N LYS A 68 -15.88 -0.26 -4.24
CA LYS A 68 -15.09 0.54 -3.28
C LYS A 68 -13.87 1.22 -3.89
N ILE A 69 -13.47 0.82 -5.10
CA ILE A 69 -12.38 1.48 -5.82
C ILE A 69 -12.83 2.87 -6.31
N PRO A 70 -11.89 3.82 -6.52
CA PRO A 70 -12.23 5.11 -7.11
C PRO A 70 -12.92 4.96 -8.47
N ALA A 71 -14.00 5.70 -8.70
CA ALA A 71 -14.80 5.59 -9.92
C ALA A 71 -15.16 6.98 -10.49
N LEU A 72 -14.78 7.22 -11.73
CA LEU A 72 -15.15 8.42 -12.48
C LEU A 72 -16.05 8.01 -13.64
N VAL A 73 -17.28 8.54 -13.68
CA VAL A 73 -18.30 8.21 -14.67
C VAL A 73 -18.70 9.47 -15.42
N PHE A 74 -18.81 9.38 -16.74
CA PHE A 74 -19.18 10.49 -17.63
C PHE A 74 -20.48 10.20 -18.39
N PHE A 75 -21.22 11.27 -18.66
CA PHE A 75 -22.36 11.30 -19.57
C PHE A 75 -22.28 12.57 -20.42
N GLY A 76 -22.74 12.52 -21.66
CA GLY A 76 -23.04 13.70 -22.46
C GLY A 76 -24.52 14.04 -22.37
N ASP A 77 -24.89 15.31 -22.17
CA ASP A 77 -26.30 15.70 -22.00
C ASP A 77 -27.12 15.63 -23.31
N LEU A 78 -26.44 15.63 -24.47
CA LEU A 78 -27.04 15.41 -25.78
C LEU A 78 -27.08 13.93 -26.19
N ASP A 79 -26.67 13.00 -25.33
CA ASP A 79 -26.79 11.57 -25.58
C ASP A 79 -28.26 11.18 -25.86
N LYS A 80 -28.50 10.62 -27.05
CA LYS A 80 -29.82 10.11 -27.49
C LYS A 80 -29.91 8.58 -27.48
N ASN A 81 -28.81 7.89 -27.21
CA ASN A 81 -28.73 6.43 -27.20
C ASN A 81 -29.08 5.88 -25.83
N VAL A 82 -28.69 6.59 -24.76
CA VAL A 82 -29.17 6.33 -23.39
C VAL A 82 -29.78 7.60 -22.80
N ASP A 83 -30.50 7.48 -21.67
CA ASP A 83 -30.95 8.63 -20.91
C ASP A 83 -29.83 9.06 -19.94
N PRO A 84 -29.09 10.14 -20.23
CA PRO A 84 -27.90 10.50 -19.45
C PRO A 84 -28.27 10.98 -18.04
N PHE A 85 -29.46 11.56 -17.86
CA PHE A 85 -29.94 12.02 -16.54
C PHE A 85 -30.35 10.85 -15.66
N GLN A 86 -31.10 9.90 -16.22
CA GLN A 86 -31.44 8.65 -15.53
C GLN A 86 -30.16 7.88 -15.16
N GLY A 87 -29.21 7.77 -16.10
CA GLY A 87 -27.92 7.12 -15.87
C GLY A 87 -27.15 7.78 -14.73
N ARG A 88 -26.96 9.10 -14.80
CA ARG A 88 -26.28 9.88 -13.76
C ARG A 88 -26.87 9.64 -12.37
N ASP A 89 -28.19 9.68 -12.25
CA ASP A 89 -28.87 9.46 -10.97
C ASP A 89 -28.73 8.03 -10.46
N ALA A 90 -28.77 7.03 -11.36
CA ALA A 90 -28.60 5.63 -11.00
C ALA A 90 -27.19 5.37 -10.44
N TYR A 91 -26.14 5.83 -11.13
CA TYR A 91 -24.75 5.69 -10.68
C TYR A 91 -24.50 6.43 -9.35
N LYS A 92 -25.01 7.65 -9.19
CA LYS A 92 -24.90 8.39 -7.92
C LYS A 92 -25.51 7.61 -6.76
N LYS A 93 -26.72 7.09 -6.92
CA LYS A 93 -27.40 6.27 -5.89
C LYS A 93 -26.64 4.98 -5.60
N ALA A 94 -26.10 4.33 -6.63
CA ALA A 94 -25.32 3.10 -6.47
C ALA A 94 -24.05 3.35 -5.64
N PHE A 95 -23.27 4.38 -5.97
CA PHE A 95 -22.06 4.69 -5.22
C PHE A 95 -22.33 5.18 -3.78
N GLN A 96 -23.44 5.89 -3.56
CA GLN A 96 -23.90 6.24 -2.22
C GLN A 96 -24.23 5.00 -1.40
N LYS A 97 -24.98 4.05 -1.97
CA LYS A 97 -25.28 2.77 -1.32
C LYS A 97 -24.03 1.95 -1.06
N ALA A 98 -23.05 2.02 -1.96
CA ALA A 98 -21.76 1.39 -1.79
C ALA A 98 -20.92 2.04 -0.68
N ASN A 99 -21.32 3.17 -0.08
CA ASN A 99 -20.45 3.98 0.78
C ASN A 99 -19.07 4.18 0.15
N ASN A 100 -19.03 4.50 -1.15
CA ASN A 100 -17.78 4.76 -1.84
C ASN A 100 -17.34 6.21 -1.57
N PRO A 101 -16.19 6.46 -0.95
CA PRO A 101 -15.74 7.81 -0.62
C PRO A 101 -15.15 8.56 -1.82
N ASN A 102 -14.86 7.88 -2.93
CA ASN A 102 -14.08 8.41 -4.05
C ASN A 102 -14.78 8.16 -5.39
N TYR A 103 -15.92 8.83 -5.63
CA TYR A 103 -16.57 8.81 -6.95
C TYR A 103 -16.97 10.21 -7.45
N LYS A 104 -16.94 10.40 -8.77
CA LYS A 104 -17.56 11.55 -9.47
C LYS A 104 -18.43 11.01 -10.61
N VAL A 105 -19.59 11.63 -10.78
CA VAL A 105 -20.49 11.37 -11.93
C VAL A 105 -20.74 12.71 -12.62
N ILE A 106 -20.10 12.86 -13.77
CA ILE A 106 -19.97 14.11 -14.52
C ILE A 106 -20.90 14.09 -15.72
N MET A 107 -21.52 15.23 -15.98
CA MET A 107 -22.29 15.49 -17.20
C MET A 107 -21.52 16.54 -17.99
N ILE A 108 -21.13 16.23 -19.22
CA ILE A 108 -20.46 17.16 -20.13
C ILE A 108 -21.55 17.82 -20.99
N GLU A 109 -21.61 19.14 -20.94
CA GLU A 109 -22.62 19.93 -21.65
C GLU A 109 -22.32 19.95 -23.16
N GLY A 110 -23.35 19.77 -23.98
CA GLY A 110 -23.23 19.73 -25.44
C GLY A 110 -22.61 18.45 -26.00
N ALA A 111 -22.21 17.51 -25.14
CA ALA A 111 -21.59 16.26 -25.58
C ALA A 111 -22.64 15.17 -25.88
N ASP A 112 -22.37 14.35 -26.88
CA ASP A 112 -23.22 13.23 -27.26
C ASP A 112 -22.86 11.92 -26.54
N HIS A 113 -23.39 10.80 -27.07
CA HIS A 113 -23.11 9.44 -26.59
C HIS A 113 -21.63 9.05 -26.59
N ASN A 114 -20.79 9.71 -27.39
CA ASN A 114 -19.37 9.45 -27.50
C ASN A 114 -18.51 10.46 -26.72
N ILE A 115 -19.13 11.35 -25.94
CA ILE A 115 -18.47 12.46 -25.24
C ILE A 115 -17.77 13.42 -26.24
N ILE A 116 -18.41 13.62 -27.39
CA ILE A 116 -17.98 14.54 -28.43
C ILE A 116 -19.01 15.66 -28.56
N ILE A 117 -18.55 16.91 -28.62
CA ILE A 117 -19.44 18.06 -28.76
C ILE A 117 -20.25 17.95 -30.05
N SER A 118 -21.56 18.18 -29.91
CA SER A 118 -22.54 18.02 -30.97
C SER A 118 -23.56 19.14 -30.89
N GLU A 119 -24.20 19.45 -32.02
CA GLU A 119 -25.31 20.39 -32.07
C GLU A 119 -26.61 19.73 -31.56
N THR A 120 -26.83 18.45 -31.91
CA THR A 120 -28.09 17.74 -31.61
C THR A 120 -27.88 16.41 -30.88
N GLY A 121 -26.74 15.76 -31.10
CA GLY A 121 -26.41 14.43 -30.58
C GLY A 121 -27.16 13.29 -31.28
N CYS A 122 -27.92 13.58 -32.35
CA CYS A 122 -28.65 12.56 -33.08
C CYS A 122 -27.72 11.62 -33.86
N GLU A 123 -28.17 10.40 -34.14
CA GLU A 123 -27.37 9.41 -34.85
C GLU A 123 -26.95 9.89 -36.24
N THR A 124 -27.80 10.62 -36.97
CA THR A 124 -27.46 11.15 -38.29
C THR A 124 -26.28 12.10 -38.25
N GLU A 125 -26.24 13.01 -37.28
CA GLU A 125 -25.11 13.92 -37.06
C GLU A 125 -23.84 13.14 -36.71
N ARG A 126 -23.95 12.20 -35.77
CA ARG A 126 -22.83 11.37 -35.31
C ARG A 126 -22.21 10.56 -36.44
N TYR A 127 -23.03 9.89 -37.24
CA TYR A 127 -22.56 9.07 -38.36
C TYR A 127 -22.10 9.89 -39.57
N ALA A 128 -22.39 11.19 -39.63
CA ALA A 128 -21.86 12.10 -40.64
C ALA A 128 -20.44 12.62 -40.33
N ARG A 129 -19.90 12.36 -39.13
CA ARG A 129 -18.56 12.80 -38.74
C ARG A 129 -17.47 12.24 -39.64
N THR A 130 -16.46 13.08 -39.91
CA THR A 130 -15.21 12.63 -40.52
C THR A 130 -14.43 11.73 -39.56
N LYS A 131 -13.41 11.05 -40.07
CA LYS A 131 -12.53 10.21 -39.26
C LYS A 131 -11.88 11.00 -38.10
N GLU A 132 -11.46 12.24 -38.36
CA GLU A 132 -10.86 13.13 -37.38
C GLU A 132 -11.88 13.55 -36.31
N GLY A 133 -13.13 13.83 -36.72
CA GLY A 133 -14.21 14.19 -35.81
C GLY A 133 -14.58 13.08 -34.81
N TRP A 134 -14.29 11.81 -35.11
CA TRP A 134 -14.45 10.70 -34.16
C TRP A 134 -13.41 10.69 -33.03
N SER A 135 -12.36 11.51 -33.13
CA SER A 135 -11.32 11.66 -32.11
C SER A 135 -11.34 13.03 -31.43
N ASP A 136 -12.31 13.87 -31.77
CA ASP A 136 -12.45 15.24 -31.25
C ASP A 136 -13.22 15.24 -29.93
N TYR A 137 -12.66 14.56 -28.93
CA TYR A 137 -13.25 14.51 -27.59
C TYR A 137 -13.35 15.92 -27.00
N ASP A 138 -14.40 16.14 -26.21
CA ASP A 138 -14.54 17.39 -25.49
C ASP A 138 -13.32 17.66 -24.58
N PRO A 139 -12.72 18.87 -24.60
CA PRO A 139 -11.57 19.19 -23.75
C PRO A 139 -11.85 19.08 -22.25
N GLU A 140 -13.07 19.36 -21.79
CA GLU A 140 -13.49 19.22 -20.39
C GLU A 140 -13.42 17.76 -19.95
N TYR A 141 -13.77 16.80 -20.83
CA TYR A 141 -13.66 15.37 -20.52
C TYR A 141 -12.22 14.97 -20.15
N LEU A 142 -11.24 15.39 -20.94
CA LEU A 142 -9.83 15.10 -20.67
C LEU A 142 -9.32 15.85 -19.45
N GLN A 143 -9.69 17.13 -19.30
CA GLN A 143 -9.29 17.96 -18.17
C GLN A 143 -9.80 17.38 -16.83
N VAL A 144 -11.08 17.00 -16.77
CA VAL A 144 -11.69 16.43 -15.56
C VAL A 144 -11.02 15.10 -15.16
N MET A 145 -10.64 14.26 -16.13
CA MET A 145 -9.88 13.04 -15.84
C MET A 145 -8.51 13.36 -15.24
N GLU A 146 -7.77 14.29 -15.83
CA GLU A 146 -6.45 14.69 -15.34
C GLU A 146 -6.52 15.27 -13.91
N GLU A 147 -7.44 16.21 -13.68
CA GLU A 147 -7.65 16.84 -12.38
C GLU A 147 -8.07 15.81 -11.31
N TRP A 148 -8.96 14.89 -11.65
CA TRP A 148 -9.37 13.82 -10.75
C TRP A 148 -8.20 12.90 -10.38
N LEU A 149 -7.35 12.53 -11.35
CA LEU A 149 -6.17 11.71 -11.08
C LEU A 149 -5.16 12.44 -10.17
N LYS A 150 -4.95 13.74 -10.37
CA LYS A 150 -4.14 14.58 -9.47
C LYS A 150 -4.73 14.62 -8.06
N GLU A 151 -6.04 14.83 -7.94
CA GLU A 151 -6.76 14.85 -6.67
C GLU A 151 -6.60 13.51 -5.90
N LEU A 152 -6.76 12.38 -6.58
CA LEU A 152 -6.56 11.05 -5.99
C LEU A 152 -5.13 10.85 -5.51
N LYS A 153 -4.14 11.28 -6.30
CA LYS A 153 -2.73 11.16 -5.92
C LYS A 153 -2.41 12.01 -4.68
N THR A 154 -2.88 13.26 -4.64
CA THR A 154 -2.69 14.14 -3.48
C THR A 154 -3.36 13.59 -2.22
N LYS A 155 -4.59 13.08 -2.34
CA LYS A 155 -5.30 12.43 -1.22
C LYS A 155 -4.53 11.21 -0.71
N SER A 156 -4.08 10.33 -1.60
CA SER A 156 -3.28 9.15 -1.22
C SER A 156 -2.00 9.53 -0.49
N HIS A 157 -1.28 10.53 -0.99
CA HIS A 157 -0.05 10.99 -0.36
C HIS A 157 -0.32 11.62 1.02
N ALA A 158 -1.37 12.45 1.17
CA ALA A 158 -1.74 13.02 2.47
C ALA A 158 -2.20 11.95 3.47
N GLU A 159 -2.98 10.96 3.04
CA GLU A 159 -3.34 9.78 3.84
C GLU A 159 -2.08 9.03 4.31
N PHE A 160 -1.10 8.86 3.43
CA PHE A 160 0.16 8.20 3.74
C PHE A 160 1.03 8.99 4.73
N LEU A 161 1.20 10.30 4.53
CA LEU A 161 1.94 11.14 5.49
C LEU A 161 1.30 11.08 6.89
N ASN A 162 -0.04 11.08 6.95
CA ASN A 162 -0.76 10.91 8.21
C ASN A 162 -0.56 9.51 8.83
N HIS A 163 -0.45 8.46 8.01
CA HIS A 163 -0.06 7.12 8.49
C HIS A 163 1.33 7.15 9.12
N CYS A 164 2.31 7.79 8.47
CA CYS A 164 3.68 7.90 8.97
C CYS A 164 3.85 8.78 10.22
N LYS A 165 2.83 9.55 10.62
CA LYS A 165 2.81 10.32 11.88
C LYS A 165 2.28 9.52 13.08
N LYS A 166 1.64 8.36 12.85
CA LYS A 166 1.01 7.58 13.91
C LYS A 166 2.04 6.67 14.58
N GLN A 167 1.98 6.59 15.91
CA GLN A 167 2.72 5.57 16.66
C GLN A 167 2.17 4.18 16.31
N SER A 168 3.07 3.21 16.23
CA SER A 168 2.81 1.77 16.21
C SER A 168 2.92 1.18 17.62
N PRO A 169 2.51 -0.07 17.85
CA PRO A 169 2.79 -0.76 19.11
C PRO A 169 4.28 -0.77 19.50
N SER A 170 5.20 -0.79 18.53
CA SER A 170 6.64 -0.79 18.76
C SER A 170 7.23 0.60 19.01
N THR A 171 6.57 1.67 18.56
CA THR A 171 7.06 3.05 18.67
C THR A 171 6.31 3.89 19.70
N ASP A 172 5.19 3.44 20.24
CA ASP A 172 4.47 4.15 21.30
C ASP A 172 5.37 4.33 22.56
N PRO A 173 5.67 5.58 22.98
CA PRO A 173 6.44 5.83 24.20
C PRO A 173 5.64 5.57 25.48
N ALA A 174 4.32 5.38 25.39
CA ALA A 174 3.41 5.18 26.51
C ALA A 174 3.60 6.26 27.61
N ALA A 175 3.75 5.83 28.87
CA ALA A 175 3.93 6.75 30.00
C ALA A 175 5.25 7.54 29.97
N TYR A 176 6.18 7.22 29.06
CA TYR A 176 7.49 7.85 28.95
C TYR A 176 7.56 8.99 27.91
N GLU A 177 6.44 9.40 27.32
CA GLU A 177 6.41 10.49 26.32
C GLU A 177 7.00 11.81 26.86
N TYR A 178 6.88 12.07 28.16
CA TYR A 178 7.48 13.25 28.81
C TYR A 178 9.00 13.35 28.62
N LEU A 179 9.69 12.24 28.32
CA LEU A 179 11.13 12.23 28.03
C LEU A 179 11.48 12.94 26.72
N TYR A 180 10.48 13.23 25.88
CA TYR A 180 10.67 13.93 24.62
C TYR A 180 10.60 15.46 24.76
N ASP A 181 10.18 15.96 25.93
CA ASP A 181 10.11 17.38 26.22
C ASP A 181 11.50 18.04 26.13
N GLY A 182 11.60 19.08 25.30
CA GLY A 182 12.84 19.84 25.13
C GLY A 182 13.88 19.17 24.24
N LEU A 183 13.57 18.02 23.61
CA LEU A 183 14.44 17.45 22.58
C LEU A 183 14.60 18.38 21.36
N PRO A 184 15.72 18.29 20.62
CA PRO A 184 15.90 19.07 19.40
C PRO A 184 14.78 18.82 18.38
N ALA A 185 14.36 19.87 17.67
CA ALA A 185 13.42 19.76 16.56
C ALA A 185 14.09 19.32 15.24
N SER A 186 15.40 19.51 15.11
CA SER A 186 16.14 19.08 13.91
C SER A 186 16.41 17.58 13.97
N VAL A 187 16.20 16.87 12.86
CA VAL A 187 16.51 15.44 12.70
C VAL A 187 17.94 15.11 13.15
N ASN A 188 18.93 15.90 12.73
CA ASN A 188 20.31 15.71 13.15
C ASN A 188 20.51 15.85 14.67
N GLY A 189 19.82 16.79 15.31
CA GLY A 189 19.83 16.92 16.77
C GLY A 189 19.26 15.69 17.47
N VAL A 190 18.15 15.13 16.97
CA VAL A 190 17.55 13.91 17.50
C VAL A 190 18.47 12.71 17.32
N CYS A 191 19.05 12.50 16.13
CA CYS A 191 20.02 11.43 15.89
C CYS A 191 21.22 11.50 16.85
N ASN A 192 21.74 12.71 17.09
CA ASN A 192 22.83 12.92 18.03
C ASN A 192 22.43 12.50 19.46
N VAL A 193 21.22 12.85 19.93
CA VAL A 193 20.72 12.42 21.24
C VAL A 193 20.58 10.90 21.30
N ILE A 194 19.99 10.27 20.28
CA ILE A 194 19.82 8.81 20.20
C ILE A 194 21.17 8.10 20.30
N LYS A 195 22.21 8.59 19.61
CA LYS A 195 23.56 8.00 19.67
C LYS A 195 24.23 8.13 21.06
N LYS A 196 23.67 8.95 21.95
CA LYS A 196 24.08 9.03 23.37
C LYS A 196 23.22 8.15 24.28
N GLN A 197 22.11 7.59 23.80
CA GLN A 197 21.26 6.68 24.57
C GLN A 197 21.53 5.21 24.23
N LEU A 198 21.84 4.93 22.97
CA LEU A 198 21.97 3.58 22.44
C LEU A 198 23.39 3.31 21.92
N ILE A 199 23.80 2.05 21.98
CA ILE A 199 25.06 1.53 21.43
C ILE A 199 24.70 0.33 20.56
N HIS A 200 25.24 0.27 19.34
CA HIS A 200 25.04 -0.91 18.49
C HIS A 200 25.83 -2.11 19.04
N PRO A 201 25.32 -3.36 19.01
CA PRO A 201 26.03 -4.56 19.48
C PRO A 201 27.45 -4.71 18.93
N MET A 202 27.64 -4.46 17.63
CA MET A 202 28.97 -4.47 17.01
C MET A 202 29.94 -3.43 17.60
N GLU A 203 29.44 -2.26 18.03
CA GLU A 203 30.26 -1.24 18.70
C GLU A 203 30.53 -1.63 20.16
N ALA A 204 29.54 -2.18 20.86
CA ALA A 204 29.67 -2.66 22.24
C ALA A 204 30.76 -3.73 22.37
N SER A 205 30.87 -4.64 21.40
CA SER A 205 31.92 -5.67 21.35
C SER A 205 33.37 -5.12 21.38
N GLN A 206 33.55 -3.84 21.02
CA GLN A 206 34.82 -3.12 21.01
C GLN A 206 35.06 -2.35 22.33
N MET A 207 34.09 -2.32 23.25
CA MET A 207 34.11 -1.56 24.51
C MET A 207 34.31 -2.46 25.74
N LYS A 208 35.22 -3.44 25.65
CA LYS A 208 35.43 -4.49 26.67
C LYS A 208 35.76 -3.97 28.08
N ASP A 209 36.33 -2.77 28.18
CA ASP A 209 36.67 -2.15 29.47
C ASP A 209 35.52 -1.36 30.11
N LYS A 210 34.39 -1.20 29.39
CA LYS A 210 33.25 -0.36 29.82
C LYS A 210 31.94 -1.12 29.95
N LEU A 211 31.79 -2.22 29.21
CA LEU A 211 30.58 -3.03 29.18
C LEU A 211 30.95 -4.50 29.41
N PRO A 212 30.26 -5.21 30.32
CA PRO A 212 30.47 -6.62 30.51
C PRO A 212 29.90 -7.42 29.31
N PRO A 213 30.45 -8.61 28.98
CA PRO A 213 30.06 -9.35 27.77
C PRO A 213 28.58 -9.75 27.69
N ASP A 214 27.93 -9.99 28.82
CA ASP A 214 26.51 -10.30 28.94
C ASP A 214 25.59 -9.15 28.54
N ARG A 215 26.13 -7.92 28.41
CA ARG A 215 25.42 -6.73 27.94
C ARG A 215 25.70 -6.37 26.49
N TYR A 216 26.38 -7.22 25.72
CA TYR A 216 26.66 -6.89 24.31
C TYR A 216 25.45 -7.01 23.38
N TYR A 217 24.32 -7.51 23.89
CA TYR A 217 23.11 -7.69 23.12
C TYR A 217 21.89 -7.69 24.06
N GLU A 218 21.07 -6.65 23.99
CA GLU A 218 19.91 -6.43 24.86
C GLU A 218 18.60 -6.28 24.03
N ASP A 219 18.62 -6.64 22.74
CA ASP A 219 17.51 -6.45 21.80
C ASP A 219 16.18 -7.06 22.31
N ALA A 220 16.26 -8.29 22.82
CA ALA A 220 15.11 -9.06 23.32
C ALA A 220 14.56 -8.55 24.66
N ASP A 221 15.40 -7.86 25.44
CA ASP A 221 15.01 -7.25 26.71
C ASP A 221 14.21 -5.95 26.47
N PHE A 222 14.39 -5.32 25.30
CA PHE A 222 13.79 -4.03 24.96
C PHE A 222 13.14 -4.03 23.56
N PRO A 223 12.15 -4.88 23.27
CA PRO A 223 11.57 -5.00 21.93
C PRO A 223 10.79 -3.76 21.48
N THR A 224 10.27 -2.93 22.40
CA THR A 224 9.52 -1.71 22.09
C THR A 224 10.20 -0.43 22.61
N VAL A 225 9.79 0.73 22.07
CA VAL A 225 10.25 2.04 22.56
C VAL A 225 9.89 2.26 24.02
N SER A 226 8.70 1.85 24.46
CA SER A 226 8.31 1.99 25.87
C SER A 226 9.26 1.24 26.82
N GLU A 227 9.71 0.04 26.44
CA GLU A 227 10.66 -0.77 27.21
C GLU A 227 12.08 -0.19 27.13
N MET A 228 12.50 0.30 25.95
CA MET A 228 13.77 1.03 25.83
C MET A 228 13.81 2.25 26.74
N LEU A 229 12.75 3.06 26.77
CA LEU A 229 12.69 4.23 27.63
C LEU A 229 12.68 3.86 29.11
N ALA A 230 11.94 2.80 29.50
CA ALA A 230 11.98 2.25 30.86
C ALA A 230 13.39 1.80 31.27
N GLY A 231 14.08 1.07 30.38
CA GLY A 231 15.45 0.61 30.59
C GLY A 231 16.46 1.76 30.70
N LEU A 232 16.29 2.82 29.92
CA LEU A 232 17.11 4.02 30.03
C LEU A 232 16.90 4.74 31.36
N VAL A 233 15.65 4.91 31.79
CA VAL A 233 15.29 5.57 33.06
C VAL A 233 15.79 4.77 34.26
N SER A 234 15.68 3.43 34.23
CA SER A 234 16.15 2.58 35.33
C SER A 234 17.67 2.67 35.53
N ARG A 235 18.42 2.94 34.45
CA ARG A 235 19.88 3.13 34.49
C ARG A 235 20.28 4.56 34.87
N ASN A 236 19.53 5.55 34.39
CA ASN A 236 19.73 6.97 34.68
C ASN A 236 18.45 7.74 34.34
N ASP A 237 17.82 8.33 35.35
CA ASP A 237 16.51 9.01 35.28
C ASP A 237 16.60 10.49 34.89
N ASN A 238 17.79 11.01 34.57
CA ASN A 238 17.99 12.40 34.13
C ASN A 238 17.48 12.70 32.71
N GLY A 239 16.67 11.82 32.13
CA GLY A 239 16.13 11.95 30.77
C GLY A 239 17.08 11.48 29.66
N LEU A 240 16.79 11.91 28.43
CA LEU A 240 17.58 11.60 27.24
C LEU A 240 18.68 12.66 27.04
N VAL A 241 19.81 12.47 27.74
CA VAL A 241 20.90 13.47 27.83
C VAL A 241 22.11 13.15 26.96
N ASN A 242 22.82 14.19 26.52
CA ASN A 242 23.96 14.03 25.61
C ASN A 242 25.23 13.44 26.27
N ASP A 243 25.31 13.50 27.60
CA ASP A 243 26.46 13.08 28.41
C ASP A 243 26.22 11.75 29.15
N ARG A 244 25.17 10.99 28.80
CA ARG A 244 24.90 9.65 29.33
C ARG A 244 26.12 8.74 29.14
N LYS A 245 26.57 8.09 30.22
CA LYS A 245 27.77 7.24 30.19
C LYS A 245 27.52 5.93 29.43
N PRO A 246 28.54 5.31 28.81
CA PRO A 246 28.37 4.05 28.07
C PRO A 246 27.66 2.95 28.87
N GLU A 247 27.97 2.80 30.15
CA GLU A 247 27.36 1.82 31.05
C GLU A 247 25.87 2.09 31.35
N GLU A 248 25.40 3.32 31.15
CA GLU A 248 24.02 3.77 31.36
C GLU A 248 23.16 3.67 30.07
N ARG A 249 23.77 3.32 28.94
CA ARG A 249 23.12 3.19 27.62
C ARG A 249 22.58 1.78 27.40
N LEU A 250 21.65 1.61 26.46
CA LEU A 250 21.21 0.29 26.00
C LEU A 250 22.05 -0.20 24.82
N VAL A 251 22.32 -1.49 24.76
CA VAL A 251 23.04 -2.14 23.66
C VAL A 251 22.06 -2.87 22.75
N VAL A 252 21.62 -2.18 21.70
CA VAL A 252 20.51 -2.62 20.85
C VAL A 252 20.80 -2.38 19.36
N ALA A 253 20.24 -3.20 18.48
CA ALA A 253 20.51 -3.17 17.04
C ALA A 253 20.00 -1.90 16.33
N CYS A 254 20.31 -1.78 15.03
CA CYS A 254 19.90 -0.66 14.20
C CYS A 254 18.37 -0.49 14.11
N HIS A 255 17.60 -1.59 14.23
CA HIS A 255 16.14 -1.55 14.28
C HIS A 255 15.65 -0.65 15.42
N HIS A 256 16.14 -0.86 16.64
CA HIS A 256 15.80 -0.07 17.83
C HIS A 256 16.16 1.41 17.70
N HIS A 257 17.30 1.72 17.08
CA HIS A 257 17.68 3.11 16.79
C HIS A 257 16.66 3.77 15.84
N GLY A 258 16.22 3.04 14.81
CA GLY A 258 15.16 3.48 13.90
C GLY A 258 13.82 3.67 14.61
N LEU A 259 13.41 2.74 15.47
CA LEU A 259 12.17 2.85 16.26
C LEU A 259 12.18 4.07 17.17
N LEU A 260 13.28 4.33 17.89
CA LEU A 260 13.37 5.48 18.78
C LEU A 260 13.34 6.80 18.00
N LEU A 261 14.00 6.88 16.84
CA LEU A 261 13.90 8.04 15.95
C LEU A 261 12.47 8.25 15.47
N ALA A 262 11.82 7.17 15.01
CA ALA A 262 10.44 7.23 14.53
C ALA A 262 9.50 7.72 15.63
N SER A 263 9.63 7.20 16.85
CA SER A 263 8.81 7.61 17.98
C SER A 263 8.94 9.10 18.32
N ILE A 264 10.17 9.60 18.44
CA ILE A 264 10.43 11.01 18.75
C ILE A 264 9.85 11.92 17.67
N LEU A 265 10.14 11.63 16.39
CA LEU A 265 9.68 12.46 15.28
C LEU A 265 8.15 12.44 15.12
N ARG A 266 7.50 11.30 15.37
CA ARG A 266 6.04 11.18 15.39
C ARG A 266 5.39 12.01 16.48
N SER A 267 5.94 12.01 17.70
CA SER A 267 5.49 12.91 18.78
C SER A 267 5.73 14.39 18.46
N GLN A 268 6.74 14.70 17.63
CA GLN A 268 6.95 16.05 17.09
C GLN A 268 6.06 16.38 15.87
N GLY A 269 5.23 15.44 15.40
CA GLY A 269 4.34 15.61 14.25
C GLY A 269 5.03 15.53 12.89
N VAL A 270 6.28 15.07 12.82
CA VAL A 270 7.06 14.90 11.59
C VAL A 270 6.76 13.51 11.00
N PRO A 271 6.31 13.38 9.73
CA PRO A 271 6.12 12.08 9.12
C PRO A 271 7.46 11.33 8.98
N VAL A 272 7.47 10.09 9.45
CA VAL A 272 8.63 9.20 9.39
C VAL A 272 8.18 7.76 9.18
N ARG A 273 8.91 7.04 8.33
CA ARG A 273 8.73 5.61 8.14
C ARG A 273 10.04 4.88 8.33
N VAL A 274 10.00 3.81 9.10
CA VAL A 274 11.11 2.88 9.23
C VAL A 274 11.19 2.06 7.94
N ARG A 275 12.41 1.79 7.47
CA ARG A 275 12.67 1.01 6.26
C ARG A 275 13.76 -0.02 6.50
N ALA A 276 13.57 -1.21 5.97
CA ALA A 276 14.59 -2.26 5.97
C ALA A 276 15.16 -2.48 4.56
N GLY A 277 16.43 -2.82 4.51
CA GLY A 277 17.20 -2.98 3.27
C GLY A 277 18.62 -3.39 3.61
N PHE A 278 19.56 -3.02 2.76
CA PHE A 278 20.96 -3.42 2.87
C PHE A 278 21.89 -2.21 2.87
N ALA A 279 22.74 -2.12 3.89
CA ALA A 279 23.76 -1.07 4.00
C ALA A 279 24.94 -1.36 3.06
N ARG A 280 25.10 -0.52 2.03
CA ARG A 280 26.22 -0.63 1.06
C ARG A 280 27.49 0.05 1.55
N TYR A 281 27.40 0.89 2.57
CA TYR A 281 28.55 1.58 3.13
C TYR A 281 29.48 0.67 3.97
N PHE A 282 29.09 -0.59 4.24
CA PHE A 282 29.98 -1.62 4.82
C PHE A 282 30.61 -2.57 3.79
N GLU A 283 30.01 -2.67 2.61
CA GLU A 283 30.32 -3.64 1.55
C GLU A 283 31.82 -3.69 1.22
N LYS A 284 32.44 -2.53 0.99
CA LYS A 284 33.87 -2.44 0.62
C LYS A 284 34.82 -2.99 1.69
N LYS A 285 34.43 -2.96 2.96
CA LYS A 285 35.28 -3.39 4.08
C LYS A 285 35.00 -4.83 4.48
N ALA A 286 33.72 -5.24 4.47
CA ALA A 286 33.29 -6.53 4.96
C ALA A 286 33.15 -7.59 3.86
N GLY A 287 33.05 -7.18 2.59
CA GLY A 287 32.77 -8.10 1.47
C GLY A 287 31.31 -8.56 1.40
N VAL A 288 30.45 -8.05 2.29
CA VAL A 288 29.04 -8.46 2.42
C VAL A 288 28.13 -7.23 2.55
N ARG A 289 26.88 -7.37 2.12
CA ARG A 289 25.79 -6.42 2.33
C ARG A 289 24.98 -6.85 3.56
N PHE A 290 25.13 -6.11 4.66
CA PHE A 290 24.36 -6.36 5.88
C PHE A 290 22.95 -5.77 5.78
N GLY A 291 21.97 -6.58 6.16
CA GLY A 291 20.61 -6.16 6.44
C GLY A 291 20.65 -5.07 7.49
N HIS A 292 19.97 -3.96 7.20
CA HIS A 292 20.03 -2.76 8.01
C HIS A 292 18.72 -2.00 7.98
N VAL A 293 18.43 -1.29 9.07
CA VAL A 293 17.22 -0.49 9.25
C VAL A 293 17.59 0.99 9.30
N ILE A 294 16.89 1.78 8.50
CA ILE A 294 16.99 3.23 8.46
C ILE A 294 15.60 3.86 8.59
N CYS A 295 15.52 5.17 8.55
CA CYS A 295 14.28 5.92 8.42
C CYS A 295 14.28 6.75 7.14
N GLU A 296 13.13 6.82 6.49
CA GLU A 296 12.80 7.90 5.58
C GLU A 296 12.01 8.95 6.37
N VAL A 297 12.54 10.17 6.44
CA VAL A 297 11.92 11.30 7.14
C VAL A 297 11.43 12.30 6.10
N TRP A 298 10.20 12.79 6.26
CA TRP A 298 9.64 13.76 5.32
C TRP A 298 10.22 15.16 5.56
N ASP A 299 10.89 15.70 4.54
CA ASP A 299 11.27 17.11 4.51
C ASP A 299 10.09 17.94 3.98
N GLU A 300 9.44 18.69 4.85
CA GLU A 300 8.32 19.56 4.48
C GLU A 300 8.74 20.73 3.58
N ASN A 301 9.99 21.18 3.61
CA ASN A 301 10.45 22.29 2.77
C ASN A 301 10.63 21.84 1.32
N GLU A 302 11.28 20.69 1.13
CA GLU A 302 11.62 20.15 -0.18
C GLU A 302 10.55 19.18 -0.71
N GLN A 303 9.53 18.84 0.10
CA GLN A 303 8.44 17.92 -0.23
C GLN A 303 8.95 16.57 -0.74
N GLN A 304 9.92 16.02 -0.02
CA GLN A 304 10.56 14.73 -0.35
C GLN A 304 10.97 13.96 0.89
N TRP A 305 11.21 12.66 0.71
CA TRP A 305 11.77 11.80 1.75
C TRP A 305 13.29 11.89 1.74
N ILE A 306 13.89 12.18 2.90
CA ILE A 306 15.34 12.12 3.13
C ILE A 306 15.71 10.84 3.88
N LEU A 307 16.90 10.30 3.61
CA LEU A 307 17.38 9.08 4.26
C LEU A 307 18.14 9.39 5.54
N VAL A 308 17.75 8.73 6.63
CA VAL A 308 18.29 8.98 7.97
C VAL A 308 18.64 7.67 8.64
N ASP A 309 19.88 7.55 9.09
CA ASP A 309 20.37 6.41 9.85
C ASP A 309 20.78 6.89 11.26
N PRO A 310 19.92 6.72 12.27
CA PRO A 310 20.22 7.13 13.64
C PRO A 310 21.31 6.28 14.31
N ASP A 311 21.51 5.03 13.86
CA ASP A 311 22.59 4.17 14.36
C ASP A 311 23.96 4.70 13.91
N ARG A 312 24.06 5.13 12.64
CA ARG A 312 25.31 5.67 12.07
C ARG A 312 25.44 7.18 12.14
N ASN A 313 24.45 7.87 12.70
CA ASN A 313 24.36 9.32 12.78
C ASN A 313 24.51 9.98 11.40
N MET A 314 23.84 9.43 10.39
CA MET A 314 23.82 9.94 9.02
C MET A 314 22.44 10.55 8.74
N VAL A 315 22.41 11.77 8.22
CA VAL A 315 21.19 12.49 7.86
C VAL A 315 21.31 12.95 6.42
N ASP A 316 20.25 12.73 5.64
CA ASP A 316 20.17 13.06 4.23
C ASP A 316 21.36 12.52 3.42
N PHE A 317 21.62 11.22 3.59
CA PHE A 317 22.71 10.56 2.89
C PHE A 317 22.26 10.02 1.52
N ASP A 318 23.22 9.93 0.60
CA ASP A 318 22.97 9.49 -0.77
C ASP A 318 22.29 8.11 -0.84
N ALA A 319 21.26 8.00 -1.68
CA ALA A 319 20.52 6.76 -1.88
C ALA A 319 21.36 5.58 -2.41
N ASP A 320 22.54 5.84 -2.99
CA ASP A 320 23.45 4.77 -3.45
C ASP A 320 24.13 4.01 -2.29
N LYS A 321 24.09 4.55 -1.07
CA LYS A 321 24.64 3.94 0.15
C LYS A 321 23.70 2.91 0.79
N PHE A 322 22.46 2.82 0.34
CA PHE A 322 21.46 1.91 0.90
C PHE A 322 20.63 1.27 -0.21
N GLU A 323 20.55 -0.05 -0.22
CA GLU A 323 19.73 -0.80 -1.16
C GLU A 323 18.43 -1.25 -0.48
N PHE A 324 17.31 -0.69 -0.89
CA PHE A 324 16.00 -1.08 -0.36
C PHE A 324 15.68 -2.55 -0.63
N SER A 325 14.96 -3.17 0.31
CA SER A 325 14.56 -4.58 0.25
C SER A 325 13.91 -4.98 -1.08
N TYR A 326 13.00 -4.14 -1.59
CA TYR A 326 12.28 -4.40 -2.83
C TYR A 326 13.21 -4.52 -4.04
N LYS A 327 14.29 -3.73 -4.06
CA LYS A 327 15.25 -3.71 -5.16
C LYS A 327 16.08 -5.00 -5.14
N ALA A 328 16.60 -5.36 -3.96
CA ALA A 328 17.34 -6.61 -3.78
C ALA A 328 16.49 -7.83 -4.19
N TRP A 329 15.22 -7.88 -3.76
CA TRP A 329 14.30 -8.95 -4.17
C TRP A 329 14.07 -8.98 -5.69
N LEU A 330 13.74 -7.85 -6.31
CA LEU A 330 13.47 -7.82 -7.75
C LEU A 330 14.71 -8.14 -8.60
N ASP A 331 15.90 -7.78 -8.14
CA ASP A 331 17.15 -8.10 -8.83
C ASP A 331 17.52 -9.57 -8.63
N LEU A 332 17.30 -10.15 -7.45
CA LEU A 332 17.37 -11.61 -7.21
C LEU A 332 16.48 -12.36 -8.20
N ARG A 333 15.20 -11.99 -8.28
CA ARG A 333 14.19 -12.64 -9.14
C ARG A 333 14.49 -12.51 -10.63
N LYS A 334 15.35 -11.57 -11.03
CA LYS A 334 15.79 -11.37 -12.42
C LYS A 334 17.19 -11.91 -12.70
N ASN A 335 17.84 -12.57 -11.73
CA ASN A 335 19.24 -12.99 -11.80
C ASN A 335 20.18 -11.82 -12.13
N LYS A 336 19.99 -10.68 -11.45
CA LYS A 336 20.75 -9.43 -11.62
C LYS A 336 21.52 -9.01 -10.37
N LEU A 337 21.66 -9.89 -9.38
CA LEU A 337 22.48 -9.60 -8.22
C LEU A 337 23.95 -9.47 -8.62
N ASP A 338 24.65 -8.58 -7.92
CA ASP A 338 26.11 -8.50 -7.96
C ASP A 338 26.71 -9.73 -7.24
N ASP A 339 28.01 -9.98 -7.46
CA ASP A 339 28.79 -11.03 -6.78
C ASP A 339 29.18 -10.60 -5.35
N VAL A 340 28.17 -10.27 -4.54
CA VAL A 340 28.29 -9.85 -3.14
C VAL A 340 27.29 -10.62 -2.31
N GLU A 341 27.74 -11.10 -1.16
CA GLU A 341 26.92 -11.86 -0.23
C GLU A 341 25.96 -10.95 0.56
N TYR A 342 24.71 -11.38 0.69
CA TYR A 342 23.68 -10.70 1.48
C TYR A 342 23.54 -11.41 2.82
N VAL A 343 23.50 -10.65 3.91
CA VAL A 343 23.43 -11.20 5.28
C VAL A 343 22.36 -10.47 6.06
N SER A 344 21.51 -11.18 6.77
CA SER A 344 20.51 -10.62 7.69
C SER A 344 20.74 -11.14 9.11
N ALA A 345 19.88 -10.75 10.06
CA ALA A 345 19.98 -11.27 11.41
C ALA A 345 19.61 -12.77 11.53
N LEU A 346 18.88 -13.33 10.56
CA LEU A 346 18.43 -14.72 10.58
C LEU A 346 19.22 -15.63 9.64
N SER A 347 19.70 -15.11 8.52
CA SER A 347 20.16 -15.93 7.40
C SER A 347 21.05 -15.16 6.42
N GLU A 348 21.57 -15.88 5.43
CA GLU A 348 22.45 -15.38 4.36
C GLU A 348 21.79 -15.60 2.97
N GLY A 349 22.35 -14.99 1.92
CA GLY A 349 21.93 -15.17 0.53
C GLY A 349 20.47 -14.78 0.26
N ASP A 350 19.79 -15.58 -0.56
CA ASP A 350 18.40 -15.34 -0.98
C ASP A 350 17.43 -15.25 0.21
N HIS A 351 17.70 -16.04 1.25
CA HIS A 351 16.90 -16.01 2.47
C HIS A 351 17.07 -14.70 3.23
N ALA A 352 18.28 -14.14 3.29
CA ALA A 352 18.50 -12.81 3.87
C ALA A 352 17.68 -11.75 3.13
N ILE A 353 17.61 -11.82 1.80
CA ILE A 353 16.83 -10.90 0.98
C ILE A 353 15.33 -11.03 1.28
N LEU A 354 14.80 -12.25 1.39
CA LEU A 354 13.39 -12.47 1.73
C LEU A 354 13.06 -11.98 3.15
N HIS A 355 13.92 -12.26 4.12
CA HIS A 355 13.74 -11.81 5.49
C HIS A 355 13.70 -10.27 5.56
N ILE A 356 14.65 -9.58 4.94
CA ILE A 356 14.67 -8.11 4.91
C ILE A 356 13.47 -7.53 4.15
N LEU A 357 12.94 -8.23 3.14
CA LEU A 357 11.68 -7.84 2.46
C LEU A 357 10.47 -7.92 3.41
N MET A 358 10.37 -8.97 4.22
CA MET A 358 9.28 -9.11 5.20
C MET A 358 9.41 -8.08 6.33
N GLN A 359 10.64 -7.82 6.78
CA GLN A 359 10.91 -6.76 7.75
C GLN A 359 10.51 -5.37 7.21
N ASP A 360 10.84 -5.04 5.96
CA ASP A 360 10.46 -3.75 5.35
C ASP A 360 8.93 -3.63 5.19
N LEU A 361 8.25 -4.73 4.83
CA LEU A 361 6.79 -4.77 4.78
C LEU A 361 6.17 -4.46 6.15
N SER A 362 6.64 -5.12 7.21
CA SER A 362 6.21 -4.88 8.59
C SER A 362 6.40 -3.41 9.00
N CYS A 363 7.54 -2.81 8.63
CA CYS A 363 7.82 -1.41 8.90
C CYS A 363 6.88 -0.46 8.16
N VAL A 364 6.66 -0.67 6.85
CA VAL A 364 5.80 0.20 6.02
C VAL A 364 4.32 0.10 6.44
N LEU A 365 3.85 -1.09 6.83
CA LEU A 365 2.49 -1.29 7.33
C LEU A 365 2.25 -0.67 8.71
N GLY A 366 3.29 -0.21 9.39
CA GLY A 366 3.21 0.36 10.74
C GLY A 366 3.04 -0.70 11.84
N GLU A 367 3.38 -1.96 11.55
CA GLU A 367 3.49 -2.98 12.59
C GLU A 367 4.85 -2.88 13.29
N GLU A 368 5.91 -2.60 12.53
CA GLU A 368 7.28 -2.31 13.03
C GLU A 368 7.74 -3.36 14.04
N LYS A 369 7.40 -4.63 13.76
CA LYS A 369 7.68 -5.76 14.65
C LYS A 369 9.19 -5.97 14.81
N PRO A 370 9.62 -6.52 15.96
CA PRO A 370 10.98 -7.03 16.09
C PRO A 370 11.31 -8.00 14.95
N TYR A 371 12.54 -7.95 14.44
CA TYR A 371 13.01 -8.70 13.26
C TYR A 371 13.18 -10.20 13.48
N TRP A 372 12.76 -10.69 14.63
CA TRP A 372 12.68 -12.11 14.97
C TRP A 372 11.24 -12.58 15.14
N HIS A 373 10.25 -11.68 15.00
CA HIS A 373 8.82 -12.02 14.91
C HIS A 373 8.45 -12.23 13.44
N GLU A 374 8.94 -13.32 12.88
CA GLU A 374 8.80 -13.64 11.46
C GLU A 374 7.77 -14.76 11.21
N PRO A 375 7.20 -14.85 10.00
CA PRO A 375 6.30 -15.95 9.64
C PRO A 375 7.03 -17.29 9.54
N GLU A 376 6.35 -18.38 9.89
CA GLU A 376 6.86 -19.77 9.93
C GLU A 376 7.75 -20.16 8.74
N PHE A 377 7.39 -19.72 7.53
CA PHE A 377 8.13 -20.07 6.31
C PHE A 377 9.58 -19.52 6.29
N LEU A 378 9.88 -18.44 7.02
CA LEU A 378 11.24 -17.92 7.17
C LEU A 378 12.08 -18.73 8.17
N ILE A 379 11.46 -19.54 9.04
CA ILE A 379 12.20 -20.25 10.09
C ILE A 379 12.41 -21.72 9.70
N GLU A 380 11.41 -22.37 9.13
CA GLU A 380 11.47 -23.82 8.98
C GLU A 380 12.16 -24.31 7.69
N ASN A 381 12.32 -23.50 6.63
CA ASN A 381 12.52 -24.11 5.30
C ASN A 381 13.16 -23.28 4.16
N VAL A 382 14.03 -22.29 4.40
CA VAL A 382 14.59 -21.51 3.27
C VAL A 382 16.09 -21.29 3.38
N ASP A 383 16.91 -22.30 3.11
CA ASP A 383 18.29 -22.01 2.63
C ASP A 383 18.26 -21.55 1.15
N ASP A 384 17.18 -21.88 0.44
CA ASP A 384 16.97 -21.61 -0.99
C ASP A 384 15.50 -21.25 -1.22
N ILE A 385 15.25 -20.03 -1.70
CA ILE A 385 13.89 -19.54 -1.98
C ILE A 385 13.18 -20.36 -3.07
N ASN A 386 13.91 -21.12 -3.90
CA ASN A 386 13.33 -21.99 -4.92
C ASN A 386 12.59 -23.20 -4.30
N LYS A 387 12.75 -23.45 -3.00
CA LYS A 387 11.94 -24.42 -2.26
C LYS A 387 10.54 -23.88 -1.90
N LEU A 388 10.32 -22.57 -1.99
CA LEU A 388 9.00 -21.97 -1.84
C LEU A 388 8.18 -22.24 -3.11
N ASN A 389 6.88 -22.46 -2.95
CA ASN A 389 6.00 -22.69 -4.10
C ASN A 389 5.80 -21.40 -4.92
N ASP A 390 5.43 -21.57 -6.20
CA ASP A 390 5.26 -20.47 -7.15
C ASP A 390 4.24 -19.41 -6.68
N ASP A 391 3.17 -19.84 -6.00
CA ASP A 391 2.14 -18.93 -5.49
C ASP A 391 2.68 -17.93 -4.46
N LYS A 392 3.53 -18.39 -3.53
CA LYS A 392 4.19 -17.52 -2.55
C LYS A 392 5.17 -16.55 -3.24
N LEU A 393 5.96 -17.04 -4.19
CA LEU A 393 6.90 -16.21 -4.95
C LEU A 393 6.18 -15.07 -5.69
N ILE A 394 5.02 -15.34 -6.29
CA ILE A 394 4.18 -14.31 -6.94
C ILE A 394 3.70 -13.27 -5.93
N VAL A 395 3.36 -13.67 -4.70
CA VAL A 395 2.99 -12.73 -3.63
C VAL A 395 4.16 -11.85 -3.23
N PHE A 396 5.36 -12.39 -3.05
CA PHE A 396 6.57 -11.61 -2.74
C PHE A 396 6.96 -10.66 -3.88
N ASP A 397 6.85 -11.08 -5.14
CA ASP A 397 7.07 -10.23 -6.31
C ASP A 397 6.11 -9.01 -6.32
N LYS A 398 4.84 -9.23 -5.93
CA LYS A 398 3.85 -8.15 -5.76
C LYS A 398 4.20 -7.24 -4.58
N ILE A 399 4.58 -7.80 -3.43
CA ILE A 399 5.01 -7.04 -2.26
C ILE A 399 6.16 -6.10 -2.63
N ALA A 400 7.23 -6.64 -3.23
CA ALA A 400 8.38 -5.85 -3.65
C ALA A 400 7.98 -4.75 -4.65
N THR A 401 7.15 -5.08 -5.65
CA THR A 401 6.67 -4.08 -6.61
C THR A 401 5.92 -2.93 -5.91
N LEU A 402 5.05 -3.23 -4.96
CA LEU A 402 4.29 -2.21 -4.22
C LEU A 402 5.18 -1.40 -3.26
N LEU A 403 6.15 -2.03 -2.59
CA LEU A 403 7.14 -1.40 -1.70
C LEU A 403 8.10 -0.45 -2.42
N SER A 404 8.17 -0.49 -3.76
CA SER A 404 8.96 0.50 -4.52
C SER A 404 8.38 1.92 -4.45
N ASN A 405 7.09 2.06 -4.12
CA ASN A 405 6.43 3.35 -3.92
C ASN A 405 5.29 3.22 -2.88
N PRO A 406 5.61 3.12 -1.58
CA PRO A 406 4.63 2.88 -0.54
C PRO A 406 3.61 4.03 -0.40
N ASP A 407 3.97 5.28 -0.75
CA ASP A 407 3.08 6.45 -0.74
C ASP A 407 1.79 6.24 -1.56
N ALA A 408 1.92 5.55 -2.69
CA ALA A 408 0.81 5.25 -3.58
C ALA A 408 0.15 3.89 -3.30
N ASN A 409 0.82 3.03 -2.54
CA ASN A 409 0.52 1.59 -2.48
C ASN A 409 0.19 1.06 -1.08
N LEU A 410 0.06 1.92 -0.06
CA LEU A 410 -0.27 1.48 1.30
C LEU A 410 -1.53 0.60 1.37
N ARG A 411 -2.62 1.01 0.71
CA ARG A 411 -3.88 0.24 0.68
C ARG A 411 -3.71 -1.13 0.00
N PRO A 412 -3.17 -1.22 -1.23
CA PRO A 412 -2.83 -2.51 -1.84
C PRO A 412 -1.92 -3.40 -0.97
N LEU A 413 -0.94 -2.83 -0.27
CA LEU A 413 -0.07 -3.57 0.65
C LEU A 413 -0.86 -4.16 1.83
N GLN A 414 -1.74 -3.35 2.45
CA GLN A 414 -2.61 -3.79 3.54
C GLN A 414 -3.57 -4.91 3.10
N GLU A 415 -4.19 -4.77 1.93
CA GLU A 415 -5.07 -5.80 1.37
C GLU A 415 -4.31 -7.09 1.07
N LEU A 416 -3.11 -6.98 0.48
CA LEU A 416 -2.27 -8.14 0.19
C LEU A 416 -1.83 -8.85 1.48
N TYR A 417 -1.40 -8.10 2.50
CA TYR A 417 -1.02 -8.64 3.79
C TYR A 417 -2.19 -9.33 4.51
N THR A 418 -3.37 -8.70 4.53
CA THR A 418 -4.56 -9.24 5.20
C THR A 418 -5.08 -10.51 4.55
N ASN A 419 -5.01 -10.61 3.22
CA ASN A 419 -5.55 -11.74 2.47
C ASN A 419 -4.60 -12.96 2.41
N ASN A 420 -3.38 -12.85 2.94
CA ASN A 420 -2.37 -13.90 2.89
C ASN A 420 -1.87 -14.24 4.31
N ASN A 421 -2.60 -15.12 5.00
CA ASN A 421 -2.29 -15.51 6.39
C ASN A 421 -0.86 -16.02 6.60
N PHE A 422 -0.22 -16.60 5.59
CA PHE A 422 1.16 -17.10 5.71
C PHE A 422 2.19 -15.98 5.90
N LEU A 423 1.82 -14.71 5.69
CA LEU A 423 2.67 -13.54 5.95
C LEU A 423 2.62 -13.07 7.41
N HIS A 424 1.75 -13.66 8.24
CA HIS A 424 1.59 -13.26 9.63
C HIS A 424 2.58 -14.03 10.50
N PRO A 425 3.16 -13.40 11.53
CA PRO A 425 4.14 -14.04 12.39
C PRO A 425 3.52 -15.20 13.18
N ASP A 426 4.32 -16.23 13.43
CA ASP A 426 3.96 -17.32 14.33
C ASP A 426 4.53 -17.06 15.73
N THR A 427 3.70 -17.20 16.76
CA THR A 427 4.07 -16.97 18.16
C THR A 427 5.04 -17.99 18.74
N HIS A 428 5.24 -19.16 18.09
CA HIS A 428 6.16 -20.20 18.57
C HIS A 428 7.65 -19.91 18.26
N VAL A 429 7.94 -18.85 17.50
CA VAL A 429 9.24 -18.61 16.85
C VAL A 429 10.27 -17.91 17.74
N PHE A 430 9.82 -17.14 18.74
CA PHE A 430 10.70 -16.32 19.58
C PHE A 430 11.68 -17.17 20.42
N ALA A 431 11.23 -18.33 20.90
CA ALA A 431 12.02 -19.18 21.81
C ALA A 431 13.29 -19.74 21.13
N ASP A 432 13.14 -20.27 19.91
CA ASP A 432 14.26 -20.83 19.16
C ASP A 432 15.27 -19.76 18.73
N TRP A 433 14.78 -18.59 18.29
CA TRP A 433 15.65 -17.47 17.96
C TRP A 433 16.46 -16.98 19.18
N TYR A 434 15.80 -16.81 20.32
CA TYR A 434 16.45 -16.33 21.55
C TYR A 434 17.52 -17.31 22.03
N GLU A 435 17.21 -18.61 22.04
CA GLU A 435 18.15 -19.66 22.43
C GLU A 435 19.38 -19.72 21.51
N ILE A 436 19.17 -19.67 20.19
CA ILE A 436 20.25 -19.73 19.19
C ILE A 436 21.17 -18.49 19.28
N ARG A 437 20.58 -17.28 19.46
CA ARG A 437 21.34 -16.02 19.44
C ARG A 437 22.00 -15.67 20.77
N THR A 438 21.36 -15.98 21.89
CA THR A 438 21.85 -15.59 23.23
C THR A 438 22.57 -16.73 23.95
N GLY A 439 22.34 -17.98 23.53
CA GLY A 439 22.81 -19.16 24.25
C GLY A 439 22.10 -19.38 25.61
N LYS A 440 21.05 -18.61 25.91
CA LYS A 440 20.24 -18.71 27.13
C LYS A 440 18.91 -19.40 26.82
N SER A 441 18.43 -20.29 27.68
CA SER A 441 17.13 -20.95 27.50
C SER A 441 15.97 -19.96 27.62
N PHE A 442 14.92 -20.11 26.80
CA PHE A 442 13.69 -19.32 26.92
C PHE A 442 13.01 -19.52 28.30
N ASP A 443 13.21 -20.68 28.93
CA ASP A 443 12.74 -21.01 30.28
C ASP A 443 13.46 -20.24 31.40
N ASP A 444 14.62 -19.64 31.12
CA ASP A 444 15.34 -18.77 32.08
C ASP A 444 14.90 -17.30 31.95
N PHE A 445 14.52 -16.86 30.74
CA PHE A 445 13.97 -15.53 30.47
C PHE A 445 12.57 -15.36 31.06
N SER A 446 11.69 -16.37 30.90
CA SER A 446 10.30 -16.30 31.39
C SER A 446 10.16 -16.24 32.92
N LYS A 447 11.12 -16.79 33.68
CA LYS A 447 11.13 -16.78 35.15
C LYS A 447 11.49 -15.43 35.78
N GLU A 448 12.05 -14.49 35.01
CA GLU A 448 12.35 -13.14 35.49
C GLU A 448 11.13 -12.20 35.41
N PHE A 449 10.02 -12.65 34.81
CA PHE A 449 8.78 -11.90 34.62
C PHE A 449 7.54 -12.49 35.34
N GLU A 450 7.74 -13.49 36.21
CA GLU A 450 6.79 -13.91 37.27
C GLU A 450 7.27 -13.42 38.64
#